data_AF-A0A0J1GUI5-F1
#
_entry.id   AF-A0A0J1GUI5-F1
#
_cell.length_a   1.000
_cell.length_b   1.000
_cell.length_c   1.000
_cell.angle_alpha   90.00
_cell.angle_beta   90.00
_cell.angle_gamma   90.00
#
_symmetry.space_group_name_H-M   'P 1'
#
loop_
_entity.id
_entity.type
_entity.pdbx_description
1 polymer ?
#
loop_
_entity_poly.entity_id
_entity_poly.type
_entity_poly.pdbx_seq_one_letter_code
_entity_poly.pdbx_strand_id
1 'polypeptide(L)'
;MAIAAQIKQGMFTLLFHYRYFFNLTYKPLLGLSVIGMGIAGVLWFDAYYNAASYVGVGSLCGAFWLAAIRFVYPVLLSWCDQRHQPSCVVTLHPHHRR
;
A
#
# COMPACT_ATOMS: atom_id res chain seq x y z
N MET A 1 -20.77 -9.06 17.03
CA MET A 1 -19.79 -9.70 16.13
C MET A 1 -19.98 -9.35 14.64
N ALA A 2 -21.17 -8.97 14.17
CA ALA A 2 -21.42 -8.67 12.74
C ALA A 2 -20.69 -7.43 12.19
N ILE A 3 -20.56 -6.35 12.98
CA ILE A 3 -19.97 -5.08 12.51
C ILE A 3 -18.47 -5.22 12.16
N ALA A 4 -17.71 -5.94 13.00
CA ALA A 4 -16.30 -6.18 12.75
C ALA A 4 -16.05 -7.00 11.48
N ALA A 5 -16.94 -7.94 11.17
CA ALA A 5 -16.87 -8.72 9.94
C ALA A 5 -17.15 -7.87 8.70
N GLN A 6 -18.18 -7.00 8.76
CA GLN A 6 -18.51 -6.06 7.69
C GLN A 6 -17.37 -5.06 7.42
N ILE A 7 -16.75 -4.53 8.48
CA ILE A 7 -15.60 -3.62 8.36
C ILE A 7 -14.44 -4.31 7.63
N LYS A 8 -14.09 -5.54 8.04
CA LYS A 8 -13.02 -6.31 7.40
C LYS A 8 -13.31 -6.61 5.93
N GLN A 9 -14.56 -6.95 5.58
CA GLN A 9 -14.94 -7.21 4.20
C GLN A 9 -14.95 -5.94 3.34
N GLY A 10 -15.36 -4.80 3.90
CA GLY A 10 -15.24 -3.49 3.26
C GLY A 10 -13.77 -3.11 3.02
N MET A 11 -12.91 -3.27 4.03
CA MET A 11 -11.47 -3.05 3.91
C MET A 11 -10.83 -3.98 2.86
N PHE A 12 -11.18 -5.26 2.84
CA PHE A 12 -10.70 -6.21 1.82
C PHE A 12 -11.09 -5.77 0.42
N THR A 13 -12.36 -5.42 0.20
CA THR A 13 -12.87 -4.99 -1.12
C THR A 13 -12.16 -3.73 -1.60
N LEU A 14 -11.98 -2.76 -0.69
CA LEU A 14 -11.32 -1.50 -0.99
C LEU A 14 -9.83 -1.74 -1.31
N LEU A 15 -9.10 -2.44 -0.45
CA LEU A 15 -7.70 -2.80 -0.70
C LEU A 15 -7.57 -3.55 -2.03
N PHE A 16 -8.36 -4.60 -2.25
CA PHE A 16 -8.33 -5.40 -3.47
C PHE A 16 -8.56 -4.55 -4.72
N HIS A 17 -9.52 -3.62 -4.69
CA HIS A 17 -9.78 -2.70 -5.80
C HIS A 17 -8.58 -1.78 -6.09
N TYR A 18 -7.99 -1.20 -5.04
CA TYR A 18 -6.82 -0.33 -5.18
C TYR A 18 -5.50 -1.09 -5.41
N ARG A 19 -5.49 -2.43 -5.47
CA ARG A 19 -4.26 -3.23 -5.69
C ARG A 19 -3.52 -2.83 -6.95
N TYR A 20 -4.26 -2.71 -8.06
CA TYR A 20 -3.69 -2.34 -9.35
C TYR A 20 -3.19 -0.90 -9.31
N PHE A 21 -3.97 0.01 -8.72
CA PHE A 21 -3.57 1.39 -8.53
C PHE A 21 -2.27 1.49 -7.71
N PHE A 22 -2.17 0.83 -6.56
CA PHE A 22 -0.95 0.83 -5.75
C PHE A 22 0.24 0.25 -6.50
N ASN A 23 0.09 -0.85 -7.24
CA ASN A 23 1.19 -1.42 -8.02
C ASN A 23 1.63 -0.51 -9.18
N LEU A 24 0.70 0.19 -9.82
CA LEU A 24 1.01 1.08 -10.93
C LEU A 24 1.65 2.38 -10.44
N THR A 25 1.16 2.93 -9.34
CA THR A 25 1.60 4.21 -8.76
C THR A 25 2.87 4.06 -7.92
N TYR A 26 3.16 2.87 -7.37
CA TYR A 26 4.38 2.64 -6.57
C TYR A 26 5.67 2.90 -7.35
N LYS A 27 5.80 2.36 -8.57
CA LYS A 27 7.01 2.53 -9.40
C LYS A 27 7.31 4.00 -9.72
N PRO A 28 6.37 4.82 -10.23
CA PRO A 28 6.63 6.22 -10.51
C PRO A 28 6.88 7.03 -9.23
N LEU A 29 6.18 6.74 -8.12
CA LEU A 29 6.45 7.42 -6.84
C LEU A 29 7.84 7.10 -6.30
N LEU A 30 8.28 5.85 -6.38
CA LEU A 30 9.63 5.46 -6.00
C LEU A 30 10.67 6.15 -6.91
N GLY A 31 10.40 6.20 -8.22
CA GLY A 31 11.23 6.94 -9.17
C GLY A 31 11.35 8.43 -8.82
N LEU A 32 10.25 9.08 -8.44
CA LEU A 32 10.26 10.47 -7.98
C LEU A 32 11.11 10.65 -6.72
N SER A 33 11.04 9.73 -5.75
CA SER A 33 11.90 9.78 -4.56
C SER A 33 13.38 9.64 -4.91
N VAL A 34 13.74 8.77 -5.86
CA VAL A 34 15.12 8.62 -6.33
C VAL A 34 15.62 9.89 -7.03
N ILE A 35 14.79 10.49 -7.89
CA ILE A 35 15.11 11.77 -8.54
C ILE A 35 15.32 12.86 -7.48
N GLY A 36 14.44 12.94 -6.47
CA GLY A 36 14.57 13.88 -5.35
C GLY A 36 15.88 13.71 -4.57
N MET A 37 16.32 12.47 -4.32
CA MET A 37 17.64 12.23 -3.72
C MET A 37 18.80 12.66 -4.64
N GLY A 38 18.68 12.45 -5.96
CA GLY A 38 19.68 12.92 -6.92
C GLY A 38 19.81 14.45 -6.90
N ILE A 39 18.68 15.15 -6.88
CA ILE A 39 18.63 16.62 -6.75
C ILE A 39 19.24 17.06 -5.42
N ALA A 40 18.88 16.41 -4.31
CA ALA A 40 19.47 16.69 -3.01
C ALA A 40 21.00 16.49 -3.00
N GLY A 41 21.49 15.44 -3.67
CA GLY A 41 22.91 15.16 -3.83
C GLY A 41 23.64 16.27 -4.58
N VAL A 42 23.06 16.78 -5.68
CA VAL A 42 23.63 17.93 -6.41
C VAL A 42 23.63 19.19 -5.54
N LEU A 43 22.52 19.48 -4.86
CA LEU A 43 22.40 20.65 -3.99
C LEU A 43 23.33 20.60 -2.78
N TRP A 44 23.76 19.41 -2.34
CA TRP A 44 24.70 19.26 -1.23
C TRP A 44 26.11 19.75 -1.53
N PHE A 45 26.51 19.80 -2.81
CA PHE A 45 27.80 20.35 -3.22
C PHE A 45 27.81 21.88 -3.23
N ASP A 46 26.65 22.52 -3.10
CA ASP A 46 26.51 23.96 -3.04
C ASP A 46 26.35 24.40 -1.57
N ALA A 47 27.40 25.01 -1.01
CA ALA A 47 27.54 25.29 0.42
C ALA A 47 26.44 26.23 0.99
N TYR A 48 25.64 26.85 0.13
CA TYR A 48 24.60 27.82 0.50
C TYR A 48 23.20 27.23 0.63
N TYR A 49 22.97 25.97 0.22
CA TYR A 49 21.62 25.41 0.12
C TYR A 49 21.29 24.43 1.25
N ASN A 50 20.85 24.96 2.39
CA ASN A 50 20.15 24.16 3.43
C ASN A 50 18.92 23.40 2.89
N ALA A 51 18.38 23.84 1.74
CA ALA A 51 17.34 23.15 0.98
C ALA A 51 17.71 21.70 0.62
N ALA A 52 19.01 21.41 0.41
CA ALA A 52 19.49 20.06 0.11
C ALA A 52 19.09 19.04 1.19
N SER A 53 19.26 19.42 2.46
CA SER A 53 18.91 18.57 3.60
C SER A 53 17.41 18.30 3.68
N TYR A 54 16.56 19.31 3.44
CA TYR A 54 15.11 19.13 3.45
C TYR A 54 14.62 18.25 2.30
N VAL A 55 15.13 18.48 1.08
CA VAL A 55 14.78 17.67 -0.09
C VAL A 55 15.29 16.24 0.07
N GLY A 56 16.51 16.07 0.60
CA GLY A 56 17.10 14.76 0.86
C GLY A 56 16.31 13.97 1.90
N VAL A 57 16.04 14.56 3.07
CA VAL A 57 15.25 13.92 4.13
C VAL A 57 13.83 13.63 3.65
N GLY A 58 13.17 14.56 2.96
CA GLY A 58 11.83 14.35 2.41
C GLY A 58 11.79 13.19 1.41
N SER A 59 12.79 13.11 0.52
CA SER A 59 12.90 12.03 -0.48
C SER A 59 13.19 10.68 0.17
N LEU A 60 14.06 10.64 1.18
CA LEU A 60 14.35 9.45 1.99
C LEU A 60 13.11 8.95 2.74
N CYS A 61 12.44 9.84 3.46
CA CYS A 61 11.20 9.52 4.19
C CYS A 61 10.12 9.01 3.23
N GLY A 62 9.97 9.65 2.06
CA GLY A 62 9.06 9.19 1.00
C GLY A 62 9.39 7.79 0.51
N ALA A 63 10.66 7.51 0.21
CA ALA A 63 11.11 6.19 -0.22
C ALA A 63 10.85 5.11 0.86
N PHE A 64 11.17 5.41 2.13
CA PHE A 64 10.91 4.52 3.26
C PHE A 64 9.42 4.26 3.45
N TRP A 65 8.57 5.30 3.37
CA TRP A 65 7.13 5.17 3.49
C TRP A 65 6.55 4.31 2.36
N LEU A 66 6.96 4.54 1.12
CA LEU A 66 6.56 3.73 -0.03
C LEU A 66 6.98 2.26 0.16
N ALA A 67 8.22 2.03 0.59
CA ALA A 67 8.73 0.68 0.87
C ALA A 67 7.91 0.01 1.99
N ALA A 68 7.66 0.70 3.10
CA ALA A 68 6.84 0.20 4.19
C ALA A 68 5.43 -0.18 3.74
N ILE A 69 4.77 0.66 2.94
CA ILE A 69 3.45 0.36 2.37
C ILE A 69 3.51 -0.89 1.49
N ARG A 70 4.55 -1.04 0.67
CA ARG A 70 4.70 -2.22 -0.21
C ARG A 70 4.72 -3.53 0.59
N PHE A 71 5.29 -3.53 1.79
CA PHE A 71 5.34 -4.68 2.70
C PHE A 71 4.07 -4.84 3.55
N VAL A 72 3.52 -3.75 4.07
CA VAL A 72 2.32 -3.79 4.93
C VAL A 72 1.07 -4.13 4.13
N TYR A 73 0.96 -3.66 2.89
CA TYR A 73 -0.21 -3.85 2.05
C TYR A 73 -0.63 -5.34 1.87
N PRO A 74 0.24 -6.30 1.49
CA PRO A 74 -0.15 -7.70 1.38
C PRO A 74 -0.52 -8.31 2.74
N VAL A 75 0.14 -7.91 3.83
CA VAL A 75 -0.20 -8.34 5.19
C VAL A 75 -1.61 -7.87 5.55
N LEU A 76 -1.92 -6.60 5.31
CA LEU A 76 -3.24 -6.02 5.57
C LEU A 76 -4.34 -6.70 4.74
N LEU A 77 -4.05 -6.99 3.46
CA LEU A 77 -4.98 -7.67 2.56
C LEU A 77 -5.27 -9.11 3.06
N SER A 78 -4.24 -9.84 3.48
CA SER A 78 -4.40 -11.20 4.03
C SER A 78 -5.14 -11.22 5.38
N TRP A 79 -4.93 -10.21 6.23
CA TRP A 79 -5.62 -10.08 7.51
C TRP A 79 -7.12 -9.76 7.35
N CYS A 80 -7.46 -9.05 6.28
CA CYS A 80 -8.85 -8.75 5.91
C CYS A 80 -9.54 -9.89 5.14
N ASP A 81 -8.79 -10.87 4.61
CA ASP A 81 -9.36 -11.99 3.86
C ASP A 81 -10.10 -12.97 4.79
N GLN A 82 -11.43 -12.98 4.67
CA GLN A 82 -12.30 -13.87 5.45
C GLN A 82 -12.58 -15.22 4.77
N ARG A 83 -12.06 -15.47 3.57
CA ARG A 83 -12.27 -16.74 2.84
C ARG A 83 -11.69 -17.96 3.57
N HIS A 84 -10.74 -17.74 4.47
CA HIS A 84 -10.16 -18.78 5.32
C HIS A 84 -10.92 -19.01 6.63
N GLN A 85 -11.99 -18.26 6.91
CA GLN A 85 -12.82 -18.51 8.08
C GLN A 85 -13.79 -19.67 7.83
N PRO A 86 -13.84 -20.69 8.71
CA PRO A 86 -14.74 -21.85 8.54
C PRO A 86 -16.23 -21.49 8.55
N SER A 87 -16.59 -20.27 8.95
CA SER A 87 -17.95 -19.72 8.89
C SER A 87 -18.35 -19.13 7.53
N CYS A 88 -17.42 -19.03 6.58
CA CYS A 88 -17.65 -18.51 5.22
C CYS A 88 -17.76 -19.66 4.20
N VAL A 89 -18.34 -20.79 4.59
CA VAL A 89 -18.84 -21.77 3.62
C VAL A 89 -20.14 -21.19 3.08
N VAL A 90 -20.09 -20.63 1.87
CA VAL A 90 -21.29 -20.46 1.07
C VAL A 90 -21.82 -21.87 0.84
N THR A 91 -22.76 -22.30 1.69
CA THR A 91 -23.57 -23.49 1.44
C THR A 91 -24.28 -23.23 0.12
N LEU A 92 -23.72 -23.81 -0.94
CA LEU A 92 -24.43 -24.01 -2.20
C LEU A 92 -25.69 -24.77 -1.83
N HIS A 93 -26.80 -24.05 -1.70
CA HIS A 93 -28.09 -24.70 -1.54
C HIS A 93 -28.25 -25.57 -2.79
N PRO A 94 -28.34 -26.91 -2.65
CA PRO A 94 -28.62 -27.73 -3.81
C PRO A 94 -29.99 -27.30 -4.30
N HIS A 95 -30.01 -26.58 -5.43
CA HIS A 95 -31.24 -26.31 -6.14
C HIS A 95 -31.69 -27.67 -6.65
N HIS A 96 -32.59 -28.30 -5.88
CA HIS A 96 -33.21 -29.58 -6.16
C HIS A 96 -33.74 -29.53 -7.59
N ARG A 97 -33.04 -30.20 -8.51
CA ARG A 97 -33.60 -30.54 -9.80
C ARG A 97 -34.51 -31.74 -9.55
N ARG A 98 -35.79 -31.51 -9.85
CA ARG A 98 -36.91 -32.47 -9.94
C ARG A 98 -37.53 -32.85 -8.61
#